data_AF-A0A1S8L3J2-F1
#
_entry.id   AF-A0A1S8L3J2-F1
#
_cell.length_a   1.000
_cell.length_b   1.000
_cell.length_c   1.000
_cell.angle_alpha   90.00
_cell.angle_beta   90.00
_cell.angle_gamma   90.00
#
_symmetry.space_group_name_H-M   'P 1'
#
loop_
_entity.id
_entity.type
_entity.pdbx_description
1 polymer ?
#
loop_
_entity_poly.entity_id
_entity_poly.type
_entity_poly.pdbx_seq_one_letter_code
_entity_poly.pdbx_strand_id
1 'polypeptide(L)'
;MERMKTFFCFRYFVIPFSQISLAQLEITDKKQLIKNIFNNLETKHKIEQYFSKQPYILYLTHKYSNDLYLCKFARQSSLNKYADIGNDIKLVPEDNFPFLYLIIDINKQIILIENKLNILGKISTVRNSLEKWFQPNINKFGYEFKLDEISHNYSFWQYVNSASKIYELYLNLKSPNLFGGNTDAEKMLKETKSDLNNTETDLHFKNFKGNLTIGDSIKSFIKYIACGGGFWRLKATIPGKKEKTYYYSKHCIKKASFPQDFELIYTTLKDKIEETIKNLDIRPGDNNENKNNKNNNS
;
A
#
# COMPACT_ATOMS: atom_id res chain seq x y z
N MET A 1 17.25 20.39 14.44
CA MET A 1 16.15 19.44 14.18
C MET A 1 16.57 18.60 12.98
N GLU A 2 16.76 17.31 13.18
CA GLU A 2 17.18 16.40 12.10
C GLU A 2 16.06 16.31 11.05
N ARG A 3 16.38 16.47 9.77
CA ARG A 3 15.36 16.38 8.71
C ARG A 3 14.96 14.92 8.56
N MET A 4 13.66 14.66 8.48
CA MET A 4 13.09 13.31 8.37
C MET A 4 12.45 13.10 7.00
N LYS A 5 12.70 11.95 6.39
CA LYS A 5 11.93 11.43 5.25
C LYS A 5 10.75 10.61 5.76
N THR A 6 9.57 10.92 5.24
CA THR A 6 8.33 10.21 5.56
C THR A 6 7.99 9.20 4.48
N PHE A 7 7.41 8.07 4.87
CA PHE A 7 6.98 6.99 3.99
C PHE A 7 5.53 6.62 4.28
N PHE A 8 4.74 6.36 3.25
CA PHE A 8 3.42 5.77 3.35
C PHE A 8 3.51 4.25 3.43
N CYS A 9 2.72 3.64 4.31
CA CYS A 9 2.77 2.21 4.56
C CYS A 9 1.70 1.46 3.75
N PHE A 10 2.12 0.45 3.00
CA PHE A 10 1.25 -0.41 2.21
C PHE A 10 1.51 -1.88 2.52
N ARG A 11 0.50 -2.71 2.32
CA ARG A 11 0.61 -4.16 2.30
C ARG A 11 0.32 -4.66 0.89
N TYR A 12 1.11 -5.60 0.42
CA TYR A 12 0.88 -6.21 -0.88
C TYR A 12 0.34 -7.63 -0.76
N PHE A 13 -0.39 -8.05 -1.79
CA PHE A 13 -0.93 -9.39 -1.90
C PHE A 13 -0.73 -9.95 -3.30
N VAL A 14 -0.58 -11.27 -3.34
CA VAL A 14 -0.52 -12.05 -4.57
C VAL A 14 -1.75 -12.96 -4.59
N ILE A 15 -2.72 -12.63 -5.43
CA ILE A 15 -4.06 -13.24 -5.41
C ILE A 15 -4.28 -13.99 -6.72
N PRO A 16 -4.73 -15.26 -6.69
CA PRO A 16 -5.06 -15.99 -7.92
C PRO A 16 -6.30 -15.35 -8.56
N PHE A 17 -6.24 -15.07 -9.87
CA PHE A 17 -7.37 -14.48 -10.62
C PHE A 17 -7.86 -15.36 -11.78
N SER A 18 -7.15 -16.44 -12.11
CA SER A 18 -7.57 -17.42 -13.11
C SER A 18 -8.03 -18.73 -12.47
N GLN A 19 -8.74 -19.55 -13.25
CA GLN A 19 -8.89 -20.98 -12.97
C GLN A 19 -7.50 -21.62 -12.80
N ILE A 20 -7.39 -22.66 -11.96
CA ILE A 20 -6.11 -23.28 -11.61
C ILE A 20 -5.37 -23.70 -12.89
N SER A 21 -4.25 -23.03 -13.19
CA SER A 21 -3.39 -23.40 -14.31
C SER A 21 -2.32 -24.40 -13.86
N LEU A 22 -1.76 -25.19 -14.79
CA LEU A 22 -0.61 -26.06 -14.50
C LEU A 22 0.55 -25.30 -13.85
N ALA A 23 0.82 -24.08 -14.31
CA ALA A 23 1.85 -23.21 -13.72
C ALA A 23 1.54 -22.79 -12.27
N GLN A 24 0.27 -22.72 -11.87
CA GLN A 24 -0.11 -22.46 -10.48
C GLN A 24 0.10 -23.68 -9.58
N LEU A 25 -0.03 -24.89 -10.11
CA LEU A 25 0.22 -26.13 -9.35
C LEU A 25 1.69 -26.29 -8.98
N GLU A 26 2.61 -25.72 -9.78
CA GLU A 26 4.04 -25.71 -9.48
C GLU A 26 4.43 -24.68 -8.40
N ILE A 27 3.54 -23.74 -8.07
CA ILE A 27 3.81 -22.67 -7.10
C ILE A 27 3.28 -23.08 -5.73
N THR A 28 4.18 -23.60 -4.91
CA THR A 28 3.89 -24.03 -3.53
C THR A 28 3.84 -22.85 -2.55
N ASP A 29 4.57 -21.77 -2.82
CA ASP A 29 4.60 -20.57 -1.98
C ASP A 29 4.57 -19.29 -2.83
N LYS A 30 3.50 -18.50 -2.69
CA LYS A 30 3.31 -17.23 -3.41
C LYS A 30 4.40 -16.20 -3.10
N LYS A 31 5.02 -16.27 -1.92
CA LYS A 31 6.15 -15.40 -1.58
C LYS A 31 7.34 -15.66 -2.49
N GLN A 32 7.50 -16.89 -3.00
CA GLN A 32 8.58 -17.22 -3.93
C GLN A 32 8.49 -16.43 -5.24
N LEU A 33 7.28 -16.07 -5.68
CA LEU A 33 7.12 -15.24 -6.87
C LEU A 33 7.76 -13.87 -6.68
N ILE A 34 7.58 -13.26 -5.52
CA ILE A 34 8.21 -11.99 -5.17
C ILE A 34 9.70 -12.20 -4.94
N LYS A 35 10.12 -13.24 -4.20
CA LYS A 35 11.54 -13.56 -4.00
C LYS A 35 12.29 -13.73 -5.32
N ASN A 36 11.70 -14.39 -6.31
CA ASN A 36 12.31 -14.56 -7.63
C ASN A 36 12.54 -13.22 -8.36
N ILE A 37 11.63 -12.26 -8.20
CA ILE A 37 11.83 -10.89 -8.74
C ILE A 37 13.02 -10.23 -8.06
N PHE A 38 13.13 -10.32 -6.72
CA PHE A 38 14.22 -9.70 -5.98
C PHE A 38 15.56 -10.43 -6.14
N ASN A 39 15.59 -11.75 -6.27
CA ASN A 39 16.78 -12.51 -6.64
C ASN A 39 17.32 -12.05 -8.00
N ASN A 40 16.44 -11.85 -8.98
CA ASN A 40 16.81 -11.30 -10.29
C ASN A 40 17.31 -9.85 -10.15
N LEU A 41 16.69 -9.05 -9.28
CA LEU A 41 17.12 -7.69 -9.00
C LEU A 41 18.49 -7.63 -8.30
N GLU A 42 18.80 -8.58 -7.42
CA GLU A 42 20.12 -8.72 -6.80
C GLU A 42 21.20 -9.01 -7.84
N THR A 43 20.93 -9.94 -8.77
CA THR A 43 21.88 -10.28 -9.83
C THR A 43 22.08 -9.14 -10.84
N LYS A 44 21.00 -8.44 -11.21
CA LYS A 44 21.05 -7.41 -12.26
C LYS A 44 21.27 -6.00 -11.74
N HIS A 45 21.10 -5.77 -10.44
CA HIS A 45 21.00 -4.46 -9.77
C HIS A 45 19.89 -3.50 -10.28
N LYS A 46 19.36 -3.74 -11.48
CA LYS A 46 18.37 -2.94 -12.18
C LYS A 46 17.40 -3.87 -12.92
N ILE A 47 16.11 -3.62 -12.76
CA ILE A 47 15.08 -4.18 -13.65
C ILE A 47 14.29 -3.03 -14.26
N GLU A 48 14.20 -3.05 -15.58
CA GLU A 48 13.49 -2.06 -16.38
C GLU A 48 12.32 -2.73 -17.11
N GLN A 49 11.17 -2.06 -17.09
CA GLN A 49 9.96 -2.50 -17.77
C GLN A 49 9.32 -1.34 -18.51
N TYR A 50 8.80 -1.61 -19.71
CA TYR A 50 8.18 -0.60 -20.56
C TYR A 50 6.66 -0.72 -20.52
N PHE A 51 6.00 0.40 -20.22
CA PHE A 51 4.55 0.51 -20.30
C PHE A 51 4.20 1.70 -21.20
N SER A 52 3.48 1.45 -22.30
CA SER A 52 3.14 2.50 -23.28
C SER A 52 4.37 3.30 -23.75
N LYS A 53 5.50 2.61 -23.99
CA LYS A 53 6.82 3.18 -24.36
C LYS A 53 7.51 4.01 -23.26
N GLN A 54 6.96 4.08 -22.06
CA GLN A 54 7.58 4.74 -20.92
C GLN A 54 8.26 3.68 -20.02
N PRO A 55 9.58 3.77 -19.78
CA PRO A 55 10.25 2.86 -18.88
C PRO A 55 10.02 3.21 -17.41
N TYR A 56 9.83 2.16 -16.65
CA TYR A 56 9.74 2.12 -15.21
C TYR A 56 10.88 1.26 -14.71
N ILE A 57 11.66 1.83 -13.80
CA ILE A 57 12.92 1.24 -13.38
C ILE A 57 12.89 1.04 -11.87
N LEU A 58 13.22 -0.18 -11.46
CA LEU A 58 13.52 -0.50 -10.07
C LEU A 58 15.03 -0.76 -9.97
N TYR A 59 15.71 0.02 -9.15
CA TYR A 59 17.12 -0.14 -8.82
C TYR A 59 17.28 -0.62 -7.39
N LEU A 60 18.07 -1.67 -7.18
CA LEU A 60 18.47 -2.09 -5.84
C LEU A 60 19.53 -1.14 -5.31
N THR A 61 19.27 -0.53 -4.16
CA THR A 61 20.24 0.32 -3.46
C THR A 61 20.95 -0.48 -2.38
N HIS A 62 20.19 -1.10 -1.47
CA HIS A 62 20.73 -1.94 -0.40
C HIS A 62 19.86 -3.17 -0.15
N LYS A 63 20.49 -4.28 0.25
CA LYS A 63 19.83 -5.46 0.83
C LYS A 63 20.18 -5.49 2.32
N TYR A 64 19.19 -5.28 3.17
CA TYR A 64 19.37 -5.28 4.63
C TYR A 64 19.36 -6.70 5.22
N SER A 65 18.57 -7.58 4.62
CA SER A 65 18.45 -9.00 4.95
C SER A 65 17.94 -9.78 3.75
N ASN A 66 17.72 -11.10 3.90
CA ASN A 66 17.20 -11.94 2.81
C ASN A 66 15.82 -11.53 2.30
N ASP A 67 15.03 -10.84 3.12
CA ASP A 67 13.67 -10.44 2.76
C ASP A 67 13.46 -8.93 2.82
N LEU A 68 14.48 -8.12 3.17
CA LEU A 68 14.36 -6.66 3.36
C LEU A 68 15.28 -5.88 2.42
N TYR A 69 14.67 -5.04 1.58
CA TYR A 69 15.34 -4.33 0.48
C TYR A 69 15.06 -2.83 0.52
N LEU A 70 16.08 -2.03 0.17
CA LEU A 70 15.94 -0.63 -0.23
C LEU A 70 16.10 -0.50 -1.73
N CYS A 71 15.11 0.09 -2.38
CA CYS A 71 15.12 0.33 -3.82
C CYS A 71 14.85 1.80 -4.16
N LYS A 72 15.30 2.21 -5.34
CA LYS A 72 14.83 3.43 -6.01
C LYS A 72 13.86 3.02 -7.11
N PHE A 73 12.67 3.60 -7.08
CA PHE A 73 11.67 3.43 -8.14
C PHE A 73 11.56 4.71 -8.94
N ALA A 74 11.88 4.62 -10.23
CA ALA A 74 11.90 5.74 -11.16
C ALA A 74 10.94 5.48 -12.32
N ARG A 75 10.36 6.57 -12.83
CA ARG A 75 9.61 6.57 -14.08
C ARG A 75 10.23 7.61 -14.99
N GLN A 76 10.67 7.23 -16.19
CA GLN A 76 11.22 8.21 -17.13
C GLN A 76 10.18 9.28 -17.43
N SER A 77 10.62 10.52 -17.43
CA SER A 77 9.86 11.70 -17.82
C SER A 77 10.74 12.54 -18.73
N SER A 78 10.13 13.42 -19.52
CA SER A 78 10.88 14.45 -20.23
C SER A 78 10.81 15.73 -19.41
N LEU A 79 11.97 16.34 -19.17
CA LEU A 79 12.08 17.66 -18.58
C LEU A 79 12.52 18.63 -19.68
N ASN A 80 11.67 19.60 -19.96
CA ASN A 80 11.98 20.63 -20.94
C ASN A 80 12.93 21.66 -20.31
N LYS A 81 14.13 21.81 -20.86
CA LYS A 81 15.09 22.86 -20.46
C LYS A 81 15.28 23.85 -21.58
N TYR A 82 15.49 25.10 -21.24
CA TYR A 82 15.97 26.09 -22.19
C TYR A 82 17.47 25.86 -22.42
N ALA A 83 17.85 25.61 -23.66
CA ALA A 83 19.23 25.45 -24.09
C ALA A 83 19.56 26.52 -25.14
N ASP A 84 20.73 27.13 -24.99
CA ASP A 84 21.30 28.03 -26.00
C ASP A 84 21.81 27.17 -27.17
N ILE A 85 21.22 27.36 -28.35
CA ILE A 85 21.61 26.68 -29.59
C ILE A 85 22.48 27.58 -30.49
N GLY A 86 23.09 28.62 -29.91
CA GLY A 86 24.01 29.56 -30.55
C GLY A 86 23.31 30.82 -31.09
N ASN A 87 22.16 30.65 -31.74
CA ASN A 87 21.40 31.75 -32.35
C ASN A 87 20.05 32.03 -31.68
N ASP A 88 19.65 31.20 -30.72
CA ASP A 88 18.36 31.29 -30.03
C ASP A 88 18.42 30.46 -28.73
N ILE A 89 17.54 30.76 -27.79
CA ILE A 89 17.33 29.96 -26.59
C ILE A 89 16.04 29.17 -26.79
N LYS A 90 16.17 27.86 -27.00
CA LYS A 90 15.03 26.98 -27.29
C LYS A 90 14.75 25.98 -26.20
N LEU A 91 13.48 25.60 -26.10
CA LEU A 91 13.03 24.55 -25.21
C LEU A 91 13.40 23.18 -25.81
N VAL A 92 14.33 22.48 -25.17
CA VAL A 92 14.81 21.15 -25.57
C VAL A 92 14.37 20.11 -24.54
N PRO A 93 13.75 18.99 -24.97
CA PRO A 93 13.41 17.90 -24.07
C PRO A 93 14.68 17.14 -23.66
N GLU A 94 14.88 16.93 -22.36
CA GLU A 94 15.94 16.10 -21.79
C GLU A 94 15.33 14.98 -20.94
N ASP A 95 15.93 13.79 -21.01
CA ASP A 95 15.50 12.67 -20.20
C ASP A 95 15.71 12.95 -18.70
N ASN A 96 14.65 12.72 -17.93
CA ASN A 96 14.64 12.89 -16.49
C ASN A 96 14.09 11.64 -15.82
N PHE A 97 14.79 11.13 -14.81
CA PHE A 97 14.42 9.92 -14.07
C PHE A 97 14.09 10.25 -12.61
N PRO A 98 13.00 10.98 -12.37
CA PRO A 98 12.61 11.34 -11.02
C PRO A 98 12.24 10.04 -10.29
N PHE A 99 12.83 9.85 -9.10
CA PHE A 99 12.68 8.64 -8.32
C PHE A 99 12.20 8.92 -6.90
N LEU A 100 11.69 7.87 -6.29
CA LEU A 100 11.40 7.78 -4.86
C LEU A 100 12.01 6.52 -4.26
N TYR A 101 12.16 6.50 -2.94
CA TYR A 101 12.61 5.31 -2.22
C TYR A 101 11.46 4.36 -1.91
N LEU A 102 11.76 3.07 -2.01
CA LEU A 102 10.92 1.96 -1.54
C LEU A 102 11.69 1.13 -0.53
N ILE A 103 11.08 0.85 0.61
CA ILE A 103 11.55 -0.19 1.54
C ILE A 103 10.58 -1.36 1.44
N ILE A 104 11.09 -2.55 1.13
CA ILE A 104 10.26 -3.71 0.77
C ILE A 104 10.65 -4.87 1.67
N ASP A 105 9.70 -5.36 2.46
CA ASP A 105 9.81 -6.58 3.26
C ASP A 105 8.95 -7.69 2.66
N ILE A 106 9.60 -8.68 2.08
CA ILE A 106 8.95 -9.79 1.39
C ILE A 106 8.25 -10.73 2.39
N ASN A 107 8.82 -10.91 3.57
CA ASN A 107 8.29 -11.84 4.56
C ASN A 107 7.00 -11.31 5.20
N LYS A 108 6.97 -10.02 5.53
CA LYS A 108 5.82 -9.32 6.11
C LYS A 108 4.86 -8.79 5.05
N GLN A 109 5.24 -8.84 3.78
CA GLN A 109 4.48 -8.33 2.66
C GLN A 109 4.20 -6.82 2.74
N ILE A 110 5.16 -6.05 3.26
CA ILE A 110 5.01 -4.61 3.51
C ILE A 110 5.90 -3.84 2.54
N ILE A 111 5.35 -2.75 1.98
CA ILE A 111 6.09 -1.79 1.18
C ILE A 111 5.90 -0.40 1.80
N LEU A 112 7.02 0.25 2.12
CA LEU A 112 7.05 1.65 2.51
C LEU A 112 7.41 2.49 1.29
N ILE A 113 6.57 3.45 0.93
CA ILE A 113 6.75 4.31 -0.24
C ILE A 113 7.08 5.71 0.23
N GLU A 114 8.24 6.26 -0.17
CA GLU A 114 8.63 7.61 0.21
C GLU A 114 7.56 8.63 -0.22
N ASN A 115 7.18 9.49 0.72
CA ASN A 115 6.25 10.60 0.52
C ASN A 115 6.95 11.75 -0.23
N LYS A 116 7.29 11.49 -1.50
CA LYS A 116 7.91 12.44 -2.42
C LYS A 116 6.99 12.71 -3.61
N LEU A 117 5.78 13.18 -3.29
CA LEU A 117 4.68 13.36 -4.24
C LEU A 117 4.99 14.37 -5.35
N ASN A 118 5.88 15.33 -5.10
CA ASN A 118 6.28 16.32 -6.11
C ASN A 118 6.95 15.69 -7.35
N ILE A 119 7.43 14.45 -7.25
CA ILE A 119 8.16 13.75 -8.31
C ILE A 119 7.27 12.85 -9.17
N LEU A 120 6.35 12.08 -8.56
CA LEU A 120 5.49 11.12 -9.29
C LEU A 120 3.99 11.42 -9.16
N GLY A 121 3.61 12.57 -8.59
CA GLY A 121 2.23 13.00 -8.43
C GLY A 121 1.60 12.46 -7.15
N LYS A 122 0.36 11.96 -7.24
CA LYS A 122 -0.39 11.48 -6.07
C LYS A 122 0.08 10.09 -5.64
N ILE A 123 -0.05 9.76 -4.35
CA ILE A 123 0.32 8.43 -3.84
C ILE A 123 -0.45 7.29 -4.56
N SER A 124 -1.70 7.54 -4.95
CA SER A 124 -2.48 6.61 -5.77
C SER A 124 -1.85 6.34 -7.13
N THR A 125 -1.22 7.35 -7.75
CA THR A 125 -0.52 7.19 -9.02
C THR A 125 0.70 6.30 -8.85
N VAL A 126 1.49 6.52 -7.79
CA VAL A 126 2.64 5.68 -7.45
C VAL A 126 2.21 4.25 -7.18
N ARG A 127 1.18 4.05 -6.35
CA ARG A 127 0.58 2.74 -6.06
C ARG A 127 0.24 1.98 -7.34
N ASN A 128 -0.52 2.62 -8.22
CA ASN A 128 -0.94 2.01 -9.49
C ASN A 128 0.24 1.73 -10.43
N SER A 129 1.27 2.58 -10.42
CA SER A 129 2.50 2.35 -11.17
C SER A 129 3.29 1.16 -10.65
N LEU A 130 3.34 0.95 -9.33
CA LEU A 130 3.98 -0.22 -8.73
C LEU A 130 3.19 -1.50 -9.04
N GLU A 131 1.87 -1.49 -8.89
CA GLU A 131 1.02 -2.64 -9.27
C GLU A 131 1.27 -3.02 -10.74
N LYS A 132 1.24 -2.05 -11.64
CA LYS A 132 1.58 -2.26 -13.05
C LYS A 132 2.98 -2.82 -13.26
N TRP A 133 3.97 -2.36 -12.50
CA TRP A 133 5.35 -2.83 -12.61
C TRP A 133 5.53 -4.27 -12.12
N PHE A 134 4.84 -4.69 -11.05
CA PHE A 134 4.90 -6.07 -10.60
C PHE A 134 4.14 -7.02 -11.54
N GLN A 135 3.08 -6.53 -12.19
CA GLN A 135 2.12 -7.37 -12.90
C GLN A 135 2.74 -8.35 -13.92
N PRO A 136 3.64 -7.96 -14.85
CA PRO A 136 4.14 -8.88 -15.88
C PRO A 136 4.91 -10.08 -15.30
N ASN A 137 5.54 -9.91 -14.13
CA ASN A 137 6.28 -10.97 -13.47
C ASN A 137 5.38 -11.95 -12.72
N ILE A 138 4.15 -11.53 -12.39
CA ILE A 138 3.22 -12.27 -11.55
C ILE A 138 2.07 -12.88 -12.39
N ASN A 139 1.57 -12.16 -13.40
CA ASN A 139 0.46 -12.59 -14.26
C ASN A 139 0.72 -13.85 -15.06
N LYS A 140 1.95 -14.08 -15.51
CA LYS A 140 2.32 -15.29 -16.26
C LYS A 140 2.11 -16.58 -15.47
N PHE A 141 1.93 -16.45 -14.15
CA PHE A 141 1.63 -17.52 -13.22
C PHE A 141 0.15 -17.52 -12.77
N GLY A 142 -0.72 -16.75 -13.42
CA GLY A 142 -2.15 -16.64 -13.07
C GLY A 142 -2.45 -15.92 -11.75
N TYR A 143 -1.48 -15.15 -11.23
CA TYR A 143 -1.65 -14.33 -10.03
C TYR A 143 -1.64 -12.85 -10.36
N GLU A 144 -2.31 -12.07 -9.55
CA GLU A 144 -2.34 -10.61 -9.62
C GLU A 144 -1.64 -10.04 -8.38
N PHE A 145 -0.87 -8.97 -8.59
CA PHE A 145 -0.28 -8.19 -7.51
C PHE A 145 -1.20 -7.02 -7.16
N LYS A 146 -1.57 -6.92 -5.88
CA LYS A 146 -2.36 -5.81 -5.34
C LYS A 146 -1.60 -5.11 -4.23
N LEU A 147 -1.83 -3.80 -4.10
CA LEU A 147 -1.22 -2.98 -3.06
C LEU A 147 -2.29 -2.13 -2.37
N ASP A 148 -2.49 -2.35 -1.08
CA ASP A 148 -3.52 -1.67 -0.29
C ASP A 148 -2.91 -0.92 0.91
N GLU A 149 -3.52 0.21 1.26
CA GLU A 149 -3.04 1.09 2.32
C GLU A 149 -3.14 0.43 3.70
N ILE A 150 -2.07 0.47 4.48
CA ILE A 150 -2.16 0.20 5.92
C ILE A 150 -2.63 1.49 6.58
N SER A 151 -3.82 1.49 7.17
CA SER A 151 -4.46 2.69 7.71
C SER A 151 -4.61 2.64 9.23
N HIS A 152 -4.86 3.80 9.84
CA HIS A 152 -5.15 3.88 11.27
C HIS A 152 -6.58 3.41 11.56
N ASN A 153 -6.71 2.29 12.26
CA ASN A 153 -8.00 1.75 12.74
C ASN A 153 -8.85 2.82 13.47
N TYR A 154 -8.21 3.58 14.37
CA TYR A 154 -8.87 4.63 15.14
C TYR A 154 -9.46 5.75 14.29
N SER A 155 -8.89 6.08 13.13
CA SER A 155 -9.39 7.17 12.28
C SER A 155 -10.82 6.92 11.80
N PHE A 156 -11.19 5.66 11.53
CA PHE A 156 -12.57 5.32 11.20
C PHE A 156 -13.52 5.68 12.36
N TRP A 157 -13.18 5.23 13.57
CA TRP A 157 -13.98 5.49 14.76
C TRP A 157 -14.04 6.96 15.14
N GLN A 158 -13.00 7.74 14.87
CA GLN A 158 -13.06 9.20 15.00
C GLN A 158 -14.14 9.80 14.11
N TYR A 159 -14.22 9.41 12.84
CA TYR A 159 -15.27 9.92 11.94
C TYR A 159 -16.66 9.47 12.35
N VAL A 160 -16.82 8.21 12.80
CA VAL A 160 -18.09 7.70 13.31
C VAL A 160 -18.53 8.45 14.57
N ASN A 161 -17.65 8.59 15.55
CA ASN A 161 -17.96 9.21 16.84
C ASN A 161 -18.14 10.73 16.75
N SER A 162 -17.51 11.38 15.77
CA SER A 162 -17.69 12.81 15.53
C SER A 162 -18.84 13.13 14.58
N ALA A 163 -19.47 12.15 13.93
CA ALA A 163 -20.55 12.41 12.99
C ALA A 163 -21.85 12.79 13.73
N SER A 164 -22.50 13.85 13.28
CA SER A 164 -23.87 14.17 13.69
C SER A 164 -24.91 13.34 12.92
N LYS A 165 -24.59 12.96 11.67
CA LYS A 165 -25.40 12.08 10.82
C LYS A 165 -24.51 11.19 9.98
N ILE A 166 -24.89 9.93 9.84
CA ILE A 166 -24.22 8.94 8.99
C ILE A 166 -25.23 8.43 7.96
N TYR A 167 -24.89 8.58 6.68
CA TYR A 167 -25.77 8.26 5.55
C TYR A 167 -25.39 6.95 4.87
N GLU A 168 -24.10 6.65 4.80
CA GLU A 168 -23.59 5.51 4.04
C GLU A 168 -22.30 5.00 4.67
N LEU A 169 -22.19 3.69 4.80
CA LEU A 169 -20.94 2.98 5.03
C LEU A 169 -20.74 2.01 3.88
N TYR A 170 -19.61 2.13 3.19
CA TYR A 170 -19.15 1.20 2.17
C TYR A 170 -17.83 0.59 2.61
N LEU A 171 -17.73 -0.73 2.57
CA LEU A 171 -16.53 -1.51 2.86
C LEU A 171 -16.20 -2.36 1.64
N ASN A 172 -14.96 -2.31 1.18
CA ASN A 172 -14.41 -3.25 0.21
C ASN A 172 -13.37 -4.10 0.94
N LEU A 173 -13.55 -5.42 0.88
CA LEU A 173 -12.72 -6.40 1.56
C LEU A 173 -12.10 -7.33 0.52
N LYS A 174 -10.79 -7.52 0.56
CA LYS A 174 -10.11 -8.45 -0.35
C LYS A 174 -10.18 -9.89 0.18
N SER A 175 -10.56 -10.84 -0.68
CA SER A 175 -10.71 -12.28 -0.40
C SER A 175 -9.46 -13.09 -0.78
N PRO A 176 -9.24 -14.32 -0.25
CA PRO A 176 -10.15 -15.08 0.62
C PRO A 176 -9.82 -15.09 2.11
N ASN A 177 -8.60 -14.76 2.47
CA ASN A 177 -8.15 -14.43 3.82
C ASN A 177 -6.70 -14.03 3.62
N LEU A 178 -6.42 -12.75 3.78
CA LEU A 178 -5.09 -12.25 3.51
C LEU A 178 -4.11 -12.43 4.68
N PHE A 179 -4.60 -12.74 5.88
CA PHE A 179 -3.79 -12.72 7.11
C PHE A 179 -3.73 -14.06 7.85
N GLY A 180 -4.53 -15.04 7.44
CA GLY A 180 -4.51 -16.40 7.99
C GLY A 180 -5.21 -16.53 9.35
N GLY A 181 -5.91 -15.51 9.84
CA GLY A 181 -6.60 -15.51 11.11
C GLY A 181 -8.01 -16.09 11.07
N ASN A 182 -8.71 -15.94 12.21
CA ASN A 182 -10.04 -16.48 12.50
C ASN A 182 -11.00 -15.41 13.04
N THR A 183 -10.78 -14.15 12.69
CA THR A 183 -11.73 -13.07 12.99
C THR A 183 -13.02 -13.23 12.18
N ASP A 184 -14.10 -12.57 12.59
CA ASP A 184 -15.40 -12.66 11.91
C ASP A 184 -15.31 -12.25 10.43
N ALA A 185 -14.52 -11.20 10.14
CA ALA A 185 -14.26 -10.77 8.77
C ALA A 185 -13.53 -11.87 7.96
N GLU A 186 -12.52 -12.51 8.54
CA GLU A 186 -11.76 -13.57 7.86
C GLU A 186 -12.59 -14.84 7.64
N LYS A 187 -13.47 -15.20 8.59
CA LYS A 187 -14.41 -16.32 8.43
C LYS A 187 -15.36 -16.06 7.27
N MET A 188 -16.01 -14.89 7.26
CA MET A 188 -16.93 -14.50 6.19
C MET A 188 -16.26 -14.52 4.81
N LEU A 189 -15.02 -14.01 4.69
CA LEU A 189 -14.28 -13.99 3.43
C LEU A 189 -13.86 -15.39 2.95
N LYS A 190 -13.49 -16.29 3.88
CA LYS A 190 -13.20 -17.70 3.56
C LYS A 190 -14.42 -18.41 3.00
N GLU A 191 -15.56 -18.28 3.69
CA GLU A 191 -16.83 -18.88 3.30
C GLU A 191 -17.29 -18.34 1.94
N THR A 192 -17.33 -17.02 1.78
CA THR A 192 -17.73 -16.37 0.52
C THR A 192 -16.84 -16.78 -0.64
N LYS A 193 -15.52 -16.92 -0.43
CA LYS A 193 -14.61 -17.43 -1.47
C LYS A 193 -14.94 -18.87 -1.85
N SER A 194 -15.12 -19.73 -0.85
CA SER A 194 -15.40 -21.16 -1.09
C SER A 194 -16.63 -21.31 -1.98
N ASP A 195 -17.64 -20.47 -1.76
CA ASP A 195 -18.92 -20.56 -2.45
C ASP A 195 -18.91 -19.88 -3.83
N LEU A 196 -18.25 -18.73 -3.97
CA LEU A 196 -18.37 -17.86 -5.15
C LEU A 196 -17.06 -17.69 -5.94
N ASN A 197 -15.94 -18.19 -5.44
CA ASN A 197 -14.60 -17.96 -5.95
C ASN A 197 -14.26 -16.45 -6.16
N ASN A 198 -14.84 -15.55 -5.36
CA ASN A 198 -14.65 -14.10 -5.51
C ASN A 198 -13.24 -13.62 -5.12
N THR A 199 -12.78 -12.48 -5.64
CA THR A 199 -11.51 -11.84 -5.23
C THR A 199 -11.73 -10.69 -4.24
N GLU A 200 -12.93 -10.12 -4.22
CA GLU A 200 -13.32 -9.00 -3.35
C GLU A 200 -14.78 -9.14 -2.93
N THR A 201 -15.12 -8.62 -1.74
CA THR A 201 -16.48 -8.52 -1.23
C THR A 201 -16.78 -7.07 -0.85
N ASP A 202 -17.88 -6.56 -1.38
CA ASP A 202 -18.39 -5.23 -1.08
C ASP A 202 -19.58 -5.31 -0.13
N LEU A 203 -19.50 -4.57 0.98
CA LEU A 203 -20.60 -4.39 1.92
C LEU A 203 -21.06 -2.93 1.90
N HIS A 204 -22.35 -2.71 1.70
CA HIS A 204 -22.91 -1.38 1.50
C HIS A 204 -24.14 -1.17 2.37
N PHE A 205 -24.02 -0.27 3.34
CA PHE A 205 -25.08 0.08 4.29
C PHE A 205 -25.50 1.52 4.06
N LYS A 206 -26.82 1.79 3.99
CA LYS A 206 -27.36 3.14 3.74
C LYS A 206 -28.53 3.47 4.64
N ASN A 207 -28.59 4.74 5.05
CA ASN A 207 -29.77 5.35 5.63
C ASN A 207 -29.95 6.76 5.05
N PHE A 208 -30.99 6.94 4.22
CA PHE A 208 -31.22 8.21 3.52
C PHE A 208 -31.43 9.41 4.46
N LYS A 209 -31.95 9.17 5.67
CA LYS A 209 -32.21 10.20 6.68
C LYS A 209 -30.97 10.56 7.52
N GLY A 210 -29.87 9.80 7.40
CA GLY A 210 -28.64 10.03 8.14
C GLY A 210 -28.58 9.36 9.51
N ASN A 211 -29.47 8.40 9.77
CA ASN A 211 -29.57 7.69 11.05
C ASN A 211 -28.94 6.29 10.97
N LEU A 212 -27.90 6.10 10.16
CA LEU A 212 -27.21 4.82 10.10
C LEU A 212 -26.37 4.64 11.38
N THR A 213 -26.70 3.65 12.20
CA THR A 213 -25.93 3.32 13.40
C THR A 213 -24.83 2.32 13.06
N ILE A 214 -23.59 2.62 13.44
CA ILE A 214 -22.44 1.72 13.25
C ILE A 214 -22.18 1.01 14.58
N GLY A 215 -22.49 -0.28 14.61
CA GLY A 215 -22.31 -1.13 15.80
C GLY A 215 -21.01 -1.94 15.78
N ASP A 216 -20.85 -2.74 16.83
CA ASP A 216 -19.66 -3.56 17.07
C ASP A 216 -19.42 -4.65 16.03
N SER A 217 -20.46 -5.10 15.33
CA SER A 217 -20.37 -6.08 14.25
C SER A 217 -19.43 -5.66 13.12
N ILE A 218 -19.20 -4.35 12.95
CA ILE A 218 -18.32 -3.80 11.92
C ILE A 218 -16.84 -3.79 12.35
N LYS A 219 -16.53 -3.94 13.65
CA LYS A 219 -15.16 -3.82 14.20
C LYS A 219 -14.15 -4.74 13.53
N SER A 220 -14.50 -6.02 13.33
CA SER A 220 -13.62 -6.98 12.68
C SER A 220 -13.24 -6.55 11.26
N PHE A 221 -14.20 -6.01 10.50
CA PHE A 221 -13.99 -5.57 9.12
C PHE A 221 -13.12 -4.32 9.05
N ILE A 222 -13.30 -3.37 9.97
CA ILE A 222 -12.45 -2.17 10.04
C ILE A 222 -11.02 -2.53 10.43
N LYS A 223 -10.82 -3.47 11.35
CA LYS A 223 -9.48 -3.99 11.68
C LYS A 223 -8.84 -4.68 10.48
N TYR A 224 -9.60 -5.51 9.76
CA TYR A 224 -9.13 -6.14 8.52
C TYR A 224 -8.66 -5.12 7.50
N ILE A 225 -9.48 -4.09 7.23
CA ILE A 225 -9.15 -2.97 6.33
C ILE A 225 -7.92 -2.19 6.83
N ALA A 226 -7.83 -1.89 8.13
CA ALA A 226 -6.72 -1.15 8.72
C ALA A 226 -5.36 -1.87 8.54
N CYS A 227 -5.36 -3.20 8.49
CA CYS A 227 -4.17 -4.02 8.25
C CYS A 227 -3.75 -4.09 6.77
N GLY A 228 -4.48 -3.41 5.87
CA GLY A 228 -4.30 -3.47 4.42
C GLY A 228 -5.25 -4.44 3.72
N GLY A 229 -6.31 -4.93 4.37
CA GLY A 229 -7.25 -5.88 3.77
C GLY A 229 -8.30 -5.28 2.82
N GLY A 230 -8.17 -4.01 2.43
CA GLY A 230 -9.12 -3.32 1.57
C GLY A 230 -9.31 -1.86 1.97
N PHE A 231 -10.52 -1.31 1.80
CA PHE A 231 -10.78 0.09 2.13
C PHE A 231 -12.20 0.34 2.63
N TRP A 232 -12.39 1.45 3.35
CA TRP A 232 -13.71 1.93 3.73
C TRP A 232 -13.97 3.33 3.15
N ARG A 233 -15.26 3.61 2.94
CA ARG A 233 -15.79 4.94 2.60
C ARG A 233 -17.00 5.23 3.48
N LEU A 234 -16.97 6.35 4.19
CA LEU A 234 -18.04 6.81 5.06
C LEU A 234 -18.64 8.10 4.51
N LYS A 235 -19.96 8.16 4.32
CA LYS A 235 -20.67 9.39 4.01
C LYS A 235 -21.34 9.91 5.28
N ALA A 236 -20.84 11.03 5.79
CA ALA A 236 -21.31 11.60 7.06
C ALA A 236 -21.33 13.13 7.03
N THR A 237 -22.08 13.69 7.97
CA THR A 237 -22.01 15.11 8.34
C THR A 237 -21.39 15.20 9.73
N ILE A 238 -20.42 16.09 9.90
CA ILE A 238 -19.70 16.34 11.16
C ILE A 238 -20.15 17.71 11.68
N PRO A 239 -20.25 17.93 13.00
CA PRO A 239 -20.54 19.24 13.59
C PRO A 239 -19.70 20.36 12.97
N GLY A 240 -20.34 21.49 12.67
CA GLY A 240 -19.71 22.63 12.00
C GLY A 240 -19.64 22.55 10.47
N LYS A 241 -19.95 21.39 9.86
CA LYS A 241 -20.10 21.26 8.39
C LYS A 241 -21.57 21.09 8.03
N LYS A 242 -22.07 21.93 7.12
CA LYS A 242 -23.46 21.82 6.62
C LYS A 242 -23.64 20.73 5.57
N GLU A 243 -22.55 20.33 4.90
CA GLU A 243 -22.60 19.41 3.77
C GLU A 243 -22.34 17.96 4.15
N LYS A 244 -22.89 17.04 3.34
CA LYS A 244 -22.59 15.62 3.41
C LYS A 244 -21.23 15.39 2.73
N THR A 245 -20.27 14.82 3.45
CA THR A 245 -18.90 14.60 2.93
C THR A 245 -18.56 13.12 2.93
N TYR A 246 -17.74 12.71 1.96
CA TYR A 246 -17.14 11.39 1.93
C TYR A 246 -15.76 11.37 2.60
N TYR A 247 -15.58 10.46 3.54
CA TYR A 247 -14.33 10.15 4.22
C TYR A 247 -13.84 8.78 3.76
N TYR A 248 -12.52 8.60 3.65
CA TYR A 248 -11.93 7.39 3.07
C TYR A 248 -10.72 6.92 3.88
N SER A 249 -10.55 5.59 3.98
CA SER A 249 -9.36 4.99 4.60
C SER A 249 -8.05 5.40 3.92
N LYS A 250 -8.05 5.60 2.60
CA LYS A 250 -6.88 6.05 1.82
C LYS A 250 -6.36 7.43 2.20
N HIS A 251 -7.11 8.22 2.98
CA HIS A 251 -6.65 9.50 3.54
C HIS A 251 -6.07 9.33 4.96
N CYS A 252 -6.12 8.13 5.52
CA CYS A 252 -5.72 7.78 6.88
C CYS A 252 -4.56 6.77 6.90
N ILE A 253 -3.71 6.80 5.87
CA ILE A 253 -2.57 5.88 5.70
C ILE A 253 -1.57 6.10 6.84
N LYS A 254 -1.10 5.01 7.46
CA LYS A 254 0.01 5.05 8.40
C LYS A 254 1.27 5.57 7.71
N LYS A 255 2.08 6.29 8.49
CA LYS A 255 3.35 6.84 8.03
C LYS A 255 4.49 6.35 8.90
N ALA A 256 5.60 6.02 8.27
CA ALA A 256 6.90 5.78 8.90
C ALA A 256 7.83 6.96 8.62
N SER A 257 8.75 7.28 9.51
CA SER A 257 9.74 8.34 9.29
C SER A 257 11.14 7.89 9.64
N PHE A 258 12.09 8.20 8.77
CA PHE A 258 13.51 7.88 8.91
C PHE A 258 14.35 9.14 8.67
N PRO A 259 15.62 9.20 9.15
CA PRO A 259 16.52 10.31 8.85
C PRO A 259 16.65 10.60 7.34
N GLN A 260 16.90 11.86 6.98
CA GLN A 260 16.99 12.30 5.58
C GLN A 260 18.06 11.53 4.79
N ASP A 261 19.14 11.17 5.46
CA ASP A 261 20.32 10.48 4.95
C ASP A 261 20.29 8.97 5.26
N PHE A 262 19.11 8.39 5.49
CA PHE A 262 18.96 6.97 5.88
C PHE A 262 19.65 5.97 4.92
N GLU A 263 19.85 6.36 3.66
CA GLU A 263 20.62 5.61 2.67
C GLU A 263 22.14 5.54 2.97
N LEU A 264 22.71 6.55 3.63
CA LEU A 264 24.13 6.61 3.99
C LEU A 264 24.44 5.86 5.30
N ILE A 265 23.46 5.80 6.20
CA ILE A 265 23.58 5.18 7.53
C ILE A 265 22.86 3.82 7.61
N TYR A 266 22.76 3.14 6.47
CA TYR A 266 21.92 1.97 6.26
C TYR A 266 22.23 0.80 7.24
N THR A 267 23.50 0.57 7.60
CA THR A 267 23.88 -0.50 8.54
C THR A 267 23.28 -0.30 9.93
N THR A 268 23.21 0.94 10.40
CA THR A 268 22.64 1.29 11.71
C THR A 268 21.11 1.44 11.69
N LEU A 269 20.52 1.63 10.51
CA LEU A 269 19.08 1.85 10.35
C LEU A 269 18.27 0.57 10.20
N LYS A 270 18.94 -0.54 9.90
CA LYS A 270 18.30 -1.84 9.71
C LYS A 270 17.34 -2.17 10.86
N ASP A 271 17.83 -2.12 12.10
CA ASP A 271 17.04 -2.51 13.28
C ASP A 271 15.81 -1.61 13.45
N LYS A 272 15.96 -0.31 13.20
CA LYS A 272 14.86 0.66 13.24
C LYS A 272 13.81 0.40 12.15
N ILE A 273 14.25 0.04 10.94
CA ILE A 273 13.35 -0.34 9.83
C ILE A 273 12.60 -1.62 10.20
N GLU A 274 13.32 -2.65 10.68
CA GLU A 274 12.73 -3.93 11.08
C GLU A 274 11.72 -3.75 12.23
N GLU A 275 12.04 -2.93 13.23
CA GLU A 275 11.12 -2.60 14.32
C GLU A 275 9.87 -1.85 13.79
N THR A 276 10.08 -0.87 12.91
CA THR A 276 8.97 -0.14 12.28
C THR A 276 8.04 -1.07 11.52
N ILE A 277 8.60 -1.98 10.72
CA ILE A 277 7.84 -2.96 9.93
C ILE A 277 7.14 -3.95 10.85
N LYS A 278 7.78 -4.41 11.93
CA LYS A 278 7.16 -5.26 12.95
C LYS A 278 5.94 -4.60 13.59
N ASN A 279 6.03 -3.29 13.88
CA ASN A 279 4.91 -2.51 14.43
C ASN A 279 3.79 -2.26 13.40
N LEU A 280 4.09 -2.35 12.11
CA LEU A 280 3.10 -2.27 11.03
C LEU A 280 2.48 -3.64 10.72
N ASP A 281 3.18 -4.74 10.97
CA ASP A 281 2.73 -6.11 10.74
C ASP A 281 1.76 -6.63 11.83
N ILE A 282 0.82 -5.78 12.22
CA ILE A 282 -0.31 -6.17 13.07
C ILE A 282 -1.32 -6.89 12.18
N ARG A 283 -1.80 -8.06 12.61
CA ARG A 283 -2.82 -8.84 11.91
C ARG A 283 -4.19 -8.70 12.57
N PRO A 284 -5.29 -8.91 11.81
CA PRO A 284 -6.61 -9.00 12.39
C PRO A 284 -6.65 -10.12 13.44
N GLY A 285 -6.91 -9.76 14.70
CA GLY A 285 -6.92 -10.70 15.83
C GLY A 285 -5.78 -10.51 16.84
N ASP A 286 -4.75 -9.74 16.50
CA ASP A 286 -3.70 -9.39 17.46
C ASP A 286 -4.24 -8.42 18.52
N ASN A 287 -4.11 -8.77 19.81
CA ASN A 287 -4.58 -7.95 20.94
C ASN A 287 -3.66 -6.76 21.28
N ASN A 288 -2.61 -6.50 20.49
CA ASN A 288 -1.53 -5.58 20.84
C ASN A 288 -1.76 -4.10 20.49
N GLU A 289 -2.96 -3.71 20.02
CA GLU A 289 -3.23 -2.33 19.55
C GLU A 289 -3.12 -1.23 20.64
N ASN A 290 -3.12 -1.58 21.94
CA ASN A 290 -3.15 -0.59 23.03
C ASN A 290 -1.80 -0.01 23.48
N LYS A 291 -0.65 -0.53 23.03
CA LYS A 291 0.67 -0.08 23.54
C LYS A 291 1.34 1.05 22.75
N ASN A 292 1.05 1.22 21.45
CA ASN A 292 1.79 2.15 20.60
C ASN A 292 1.24 3.60 20.56
N ASN A 293 0.18 3.89 21.31
CA ASN A 293 -0.54 5.17 21.24
C ASN A 293 -0.14 6.22 22.30
N LYS A 294 0.85 5.94 23.16
CA LYS A 294 1.37 6.95 24.11
C LYS A 294 2.52 7.81 23.56
N ASN A 295 3.16 7.42 22.44
CA ASN A 295 4.41 8.06 22.00
C ASN A 295 4.29 8.99 20.77
N ASN A 296 3.09 9.20 20.20
CA ASN A 296 2.91 10.04 19.01
C ASN A 296 2.14 11.35 19.28
N ASN A 297 1.93 11.72 20.54
CA ASN A 297 1.37 13.02 20.95
C ASN A 297 2.38 13.81 21.81
N SER A 298 3.62 13.91 21.35
CA SER A 298 4.62 14.83 21.89
C SER A 298 5.52 15.32 20.76
#